data_AF-A0A5N7CTS2-F1
#
_entry.id   AF-A0A5N7CTS2-F1
#
_cell.length_a   1.000
_cell.length_b   1.000
_cell.length_c   1.000
_cell.angle_alpha   90.00
_cell.angle_beta   90.00
_cell.angle_gamma   90.00
#
_symmetry.space_group_name_H-M   'P 1'
#
loop_
_entity.id
_entity.type
_entity.pdbx_description
1 polymer ?
#
loop_
_entity_poly.entity_id
_entity_poly.type
_entity_poly.pdbx_seq_one_letter_code
_entity_poly.pdbx_strand_id
1 'polypeptide(L)'
;MHPLLASILPYFGCLGWQRKATNAASQDPLCSILHDGKYRINGCPGFRRHYIKRQVGDSYKIVRQVSMCDFNEGGQTFTTFWTETFNIEERKLRKSERGRELLEDYDICKRPNR
;
A
#
# COMPACT_ATOMS: atom_id res chain seq x y z
N MET A 1 7.85 6.44 -65.61
CA MET A 1 9.18 5.81 -65.63
C MET A 1 9.78 5.91 -64.24
N HIS A 2 9.92 4.79 -63.52
CA HIS A 2 10.88 4.63 -62.41
C HIS A 2 12.23 4.18 -63.00
N PRO A 3 13.36 4.40 -62.31
CA PRO A 3 13.90 3.42 -61.34
C PRO A 3 14.35 4.09 -60.02
N LEU A 4 14.11 3.52 -58.82
CA LEU A 4 14.79 2.43 -58.09
C LEU A 4 15.94 2.87 -57.16
N LEU A 5 15.98 2.17 -56.00
CA LEU A 5 17.00 2.09 -54.93
C LEU A 5 16.78 3.06 -53.75
N ALA A 6 16.15 2.68 -52.63
CA ALA A 6 16.43 1.59 -51.68
C ALA A 6 17.78 1.73 -50.94
N SER A 7 17.70 2.14 -49.66
CA SER A 7 18.56 1.69 -48.54
C SER A 7 18.13 2.49 -47.30
N ILE A 8 17.33 1.92 -46.40
CA ILE A 8 17.74 1.06 -45.28
C ILE A 8 18.59 1.84 -44.26
N LEU A 9 17.88 2.27 -43.20
CA LEU A 9 18.30 2.59 -41.83
C LEU A 9 19.47 1.72 -41.33
N PRO A 10 20.25 2.15 -40.30
CA PRO A 10 19.82 1.70 -38.97
C PRO A 10 20.25 2.54 -37.73
N TYR A 11 19.54 2.29 -36.63
CA TYR A 11 19.92 2.48 -35.22
C TYR A 11 20.19 3.89 -34.68
N PHE A 12 19.13 4.56 -34.23
CA PHE A 12 19.14 5.18 -32.89
C PHE A 12 17.96 4.65 -32.10
N GLY A 13 18.22 3.55 -31.37
CA GLY A 13 17.32 3.04 -30.36
C GLY A 13 17.29 3.98 -29.17
N CYS A 14 16.21 4.73 -29.03
CA CYS A 14 15.73 5.19 -27.73
C CYS A 14 14.51 4.33 -27.34
N LEU A 15 14.77 3.03 -27.18
CA LEU A 15 13.83 2.10 -26.55
C LEU A 15 13.88 2.31 -25.04
N GLY A 16 12.75 2.71 -24.47
CA GLY A 16 12.49 2.74 -23.03
C GLY A 16 13.20 3.89 -22.33
N TRP A 17 12.57 4.70 -21.50
CA TRP A 17 11.68 4.31 -20.43
C TRP A 17 10.44 5.19 -20.44
N GLN A 18 9.37 4.72 -21.07
CA GLN A 18 8.06 5.17 -20.67
C GLN A 18 7.88 4.65 -19.24
N ARG A 19 7.93 5.54 -18.23
CA ARG A 19 7.50 5.18 -16.88
C ARG A 19 6.07 4.69 -17.04
N LYS A 20 5.87 3.37 -16.95
CA LYS A 20 4.57 2.79 -16.66
C LYS A 20 4.22 3.35 -15.28
N ALA A 21 3.51 4.48 -15.26
CA ALA A 21 2.66 4.78 -14.13
C ALA A 21 1.62 3.67 -14.16
N THR A 22 1.91 2.57 -13.46
CA THR A 22 1.00 1.47 -13.23
C THR A 22 -0.09 1.99 -12.28
N ASN A 23 -0.90 2.94 -12.75
CA ASN A 23 -2.24 3.20 -12.24
C ASN A 23 -3.18 2.13 -12.80
N ALA A 24 -2.77 0.85 -12.75
CA ALA A 24 -3.78 -0.18 -12.70
C ALA A 24 -4.38 -0.01 -11.31
N ALA A 25 -5.63 0.48 -11.24
CA ALA A 25 -6.35 0.50 -9.98
C ALA A 25 -6.23 -0.92 -9.39
N SER A 26 -5.62 -1.01 -8.20
CA SER A 26 -5.47 -2.29 -7.54
C SER A 26 -6.83 -2.96 -7.50
N GLN A 27 -6.94 -4.16 -8.09
CA GLN A 27 -8.16 -4.96 -8.03
C GLN A 27 -8.37 -5.53 -6.63
N ASP A 28 -7.48 -5.23 -5.67
CA ASP A 28 -7.64 -5.62 -4.28
C ASP A 28 -8.85 -4.91 -3.67
N PRO A 29 -9.88 -5.66 -3.25
CA PRO A 29 -11.13 -5.11 -2.72
C PRO A 29 -10.94 -4.35 -1.40
N LEU A 30 -9.81 -4.52 -0.71
CA LEU A 30 -9.47 -3.82 0.52
C LEU A 30 -8.37 -2.78 0.34
N CYS A 31 -7.90 -2.50 -0.89
CA CYS A 31 -6.82 -1.53 -1.12
C CYS A 31 -7.11 -0.14 -0.53
N SER A 32 -8.36 0.31 -0.49
CA SER A 32 -8.72 1.62 0.09
C SER A 32 -8.70 1.62 1.63
N ILE A 33 -8.74 0.45 2.25
CA ILE A 33 -8.87 0.28 3.70
C ILE A 33 -7.54 -0.20 4.31
N LEU A 34 -6.91 -1.20 3.70
CA LEU A 34 -5.68 -1.88 4.11
C LEU A 34 -4.52 -1.48 3.21
N HIS A 35 -4.21 -0.19 3.21
CA HIS A 35 -3.01 0.32 2.57
C HIS A 35 -2.03 0.72 3.67
N ASP A 36 -0.86 0.09 3.67
CA ASP A 36 0.27 0.42 4.54
C ASP A 36 1.27 1.25 3.76
N GLY A 37 2.00 2.12 4.47
CA GLY A 37 3.06 2.92 3.87
C GLY A 37 2.93 4.41 4.11
N LYS A 38 3.49 5.21 3.20
CA LYS A 38 3.54 6.67 3.30
C LYS A 38 2.30 7.30 2.68
N TYR A 39 1.76 8.30 3.37
CA TYR A 39 0.58 9.08 2.96
C TYR A 39 0.83 10.57 3.12
N ARG A 40 -0.03 11.38 2.52
CA ARG A 40 -0.15 12.80 2.85
C ARG A 40 -1.47 13.02 3.57
N ILE A 41 -1.43 13.60 4.76
CA ILE A 41 -2.60 13.95 5.56
C ILE A 41 -2.56 15.47 5.71
N ASN A 42 -3.53 16.17 5.13
CA ASN A 42 -3.56 17.65 5.08
C ASN A 42 -2.25 18.27 4.54
N GLY A 43 -1.60 17.61 3.58
CA GLY A 43 -0.33 18.05 3.01
C GLY A 43 0.92 17.57 3.76
N CYS A 44 0.77 17.11 5.00
CA CYS A 44 1.86 16.66 5.87
C CYS A 44 2.19 15.17 5.66
N PRO A 45 3.48 14.78 5.72
CA PRO A 45 3.88 13.39 5.58
C PRO A 45 3.37 12.56 6.76
N GLY A 46 2.71 11.45 6.44
CA GLY A 46 2.25 10.48 7.42
C GLY A 46 2.61 9.06 7.02
N PHE A 47 2.55 8.17 8.00
CA PHE A 47 2.72 6.73 7.82
C PHE A 47 1.53 6.00 8.43
N ARG A 48 1.05 4.98 7.72
CA ARG A 48 -0.03 4.11 8.18
C ARG A 48 0.45 2.67 8.19
N ARG A 49 0.10 1.93 9.24
CA ARG A 49 0.25 0.48 9.29
C ARG A 49 -0.96 -0.19 9.90
N HIS A 50 -1.26 -1.40 9.48
CA HIS A 50 -2.32 -2.23 10.05
C HIS A 50 -1.76 -3.47 10.75
N TYR A 51 -2.45 -3.95 11.78
CA TYR A 51 -2.23 -5.27 12.37
C TYR A 51 -3.52 -5.82 12.95
N ILE A 52 -3.58 -7.14 13.12
CA ILE A 52 -4.72 -7.81 13.77
C ILE A 52 -4.49 -7.83 15.27
N LYS A 53 -5.44 -7.30 16.06
CA LYS A 53 -5.38 -7.35 17.52
C LYS A 53 -5.96 -8.62 18.10
N ARG A 54 -7.10 -9.07 17.56
CA ARG A 54 -7.78 -10.29 18.01
C ARG A 54 -8.76 -10.81 16.97
N GLN A 55 -9.08 -12.09 17.09
CA GLN A 55 -10.16 -12.75 16.36
C GLN A 55 -11.38 -12.89 17.28
N VAL A 56 -12.58 -12.69 16.73
CA VAL A 56 -13.88 -12.84 17.41
C VAL A 56 -14.81 -13.59 16.44
N GLY A 57 -14.92 -14.90 16.62
CA GLY A 57 -15.58 -15.78 15.65
C GLY A 57 -14.92 -15.66 14.27
N ASP A 58 -15.73 -15.35 13.25
CA ASP A 58 -15.29 -15.21 11.85
C ASP A 58 -14.80 -13.80 11.48
N SER A 59 -14.65 -12.91 12.46
CA SER A 59 -14.20 -11.54 12.25
C SER A 59 -12.91 -11.22 13.01
N TYR A 60 -12.07 -10.40 12.39
CA TYR A 60 -10.80 -9.95 12.93
C TYR A 60 -10.88 -8.46 13.24
N LYS A 61 -10.47 -8.11 14.46
CA LYS A 61 -10.33 -6.72 14.89
C LYS A 61 -9.00 -6.18 14.37
N ILE A 62 -9.07 -5.33 13.37
CA ILE A 62 -7.93 -4.64 12.77
C ILE A 62 -7.66 -3.35 13.56
N VAL A 63 -6.38 -3.08 13.82
CA VAL A 63 -5.89 -1.81 14.33
C VAL A 63 -5.09 -1.14 13.24
N ARG A 64 -5.48 0.09 12.88
CA ARG A 64 -4.72 1.00 12.04
C ARG A 64 -3.98 1.97 12.95
N GLN A 65 -2.67 1.99 12.85
CA GLN A 65 -1.85 3.01 13.48
C GLN A 65 -1.47 4.05 12.45
N VAL A 66 -1.65 5.31 12.81
CA VAL A 66 -1.27 6.45 11.96
C VAL A 66 -0.30 7.31 12.73
N SER A 67 0.82 7.64 12.08
CA SER A 67 1.71 8.70 12.52
C SER A 67 1.73 9.81 11.48
N MET A 68 1.77 11.05 11.92
CA MET A 68 1.84 12.23 11.06
C MET A 68 2.88 13.18 11.63
N CYS A 69 3.80 13.64 10.79
CA CYS A 69 4.76 14.67 11.16
C CYS A 69 4.26 16.01 10.65
N ASP A 70 4.12 16.98 11.56
CA ASP A 70 3.60 18.32 11.27
C ASP A 70 4.47 19.39 11.93
N PHE A 71 4.20 20.67 11.65
CA PHE A 71 4.93 21.82 12.20
C PHE A 71 4.02 22.62 13.13
N ASN A 72 4.53 23.00 14.30
CA ASN A 72 3.81 23.92 15.19
C ASN A 72 3.98 25.39 14.72
N GLU A 73 3.31 26.32 15.39
CA GLU A 73 3.37 27.77 15.07
C GLU A 73 4.79 28.35 15.14
N GLY A 74 5.71 27.69 15.87
CA GLY A 74 7.13 28.05 15.96
C GLY A 74 8.04 27.36 14.93
N GLY A 75 7.48 26.64 13.96
CA GLY A 75 8.23 25.91 12.92
C GLY A 75 8.96 24.66 13.41
N GLN A 76 8.71 24.22 14.65
CA GLN A 76 9.25 22.96 15.16
C GLN A 76 8.41 21.79 14.67
N THR A 77 9.10 20.73 14.26
CA THR A 77 8.46 19.47 13.89
C THR A 77 7.94 18.75 15.13
N PHE A 78 6.69 18.28 15.08
CA PHE A 78 6.14 17.36 16.06
C PHE A 78 5.49 16.17 15.35
N THR A 79 5.33 15.05 16.08
CA THR A 79 4.69 13.86 15.53
C THR A 79 3.43 13.54 16.32
N THR A 80 2.31 13.47 15.61
CA THR A 80 1.03 13.05 16.16
C THR A 80 0.81 11.57 15.85
N PHE A 81 0.35 10.83 16.85
CA PHE A 81 0.02 9.41 16.74
C PHE A 81 -1.41 9.17 17.16
N TRP A 82 -2.15 8.40 16.36
CA TRP A 82 -3.47 7.91 16.77
C TRP A 82 -3.72 6.52 16.20
N THR A 83 -4.76 5.88 16.74
CA THR A 83 -5.15 4.54 16.34
C THR A 83 -6.64 4.48 16.01
N GLU A 84 -6.97 3.85 14.91
CA GLU A 84 -8.34 3.54 14.52
C GLU A 84 -8.54 2.02 14.60
N THR A 85 -9.71 1.57 15.07
CA THR A 85 -10.01 0.14 15.12
C THR A 85 -11.31 -0.17 14.40
N PHE A 86 -11.30 -1.23 13.59
CA PHE A 86 -12.45 -1.69 12.83
C PHE A 86 -12.41 -3.21 12.67
N ASN A 87 -13.54 -3.81 12.31
CA ASN A 87 -13.66 -5.26 12.14
C ASN A 87 -13.75 -5.60 10.65
N ILE A 88 -13.05 -6.66 10.23
CA ILE A 88 -13.16 -7.23 8.88
C ILE A 88 -13.42 -8.74 9.02
N GLU A 89 -14.36 -9.25 8.22
CA GLU A 89 -14.64 -10.69 8.13
C GLU A 89 -13.46 -11.43 7.47
N GLU A 90 -13.18 -12.64 7.93
CA GLU A 90 -12.10 -13.48 7.39
C GLU A 90 -12.19 -13.65 5.87
N ARG A 91 -13.39 -13.92 5.36
CA ARG A 91 -13.66 -14.10 3.92
C ARG A 91 -13.27 -12.90 3.07
N LYS A 92 -13.27 -11.69 3.64
CA LYS A 92 -12.84 -10.46 2.95
C LYS A 92 -11.33 -10.31 3.00
N LEU A 93 -10.72 -10.57 4.17
CA LEU A 93 -9.26 -10.56 4.32
C LEU A 93 -8.58 -11.55 3.37
N ARG A 94 -9.12 -12.76 3.23
CA ARG A 94 -8.59 -13.79 2.31
C ARG A 94 -8.64 -13.41 0.83
N LYS A 95 -9.50 -12.45 0.45
CA LYS A 95 -9.63 -11.93 -0.92
C LYS A 95 -8.68 -10.77 -1.23
N SER A 96 -8.02 -10.22 -0.21
CA SER A 96 -7.04 -9.14 -0.34
C SER A 96 -5.63 -9.72 -0.21
N GLU A 97 -4.68 -9.18 -0.95
CA GLU A 97 -3.27 -9.53 -0.77
C GLU A 97 -2.80 -9.11 0.62
N ARG A 98 -2.98 -7.83 0.96
CA ARG A 98 -2.61 -7.33 2.29
C ARG A 98 -3.41 -8.01 3.41
N GLY A 99 -4.68 -8.32 3.16
CA GLY A 99 -5.50 -9.05 4.11
C GLY A 99 -4.96 -10.45 4.44
N ARG A 100 -4.37 -11.16 3.46
CA ARG A 100 -3.73 -12.46 3.67
C ARG A 100 -2.44 -12.34 4.46
N GLU A 101 -1.61 -11.35 4.15
CA GLU A 101 -0.39 -11.08 4.92
C GLU A 101 -0.70 -10.79 6.39
N LEU A 102 -1.72 -9.98 6.67
CA LEU A 102 -2.15 -9.69 8.04
C LEU A 102 -2.61 -10.94 8.80
N LEU A 103 -3.26 -11.89 8.12
CA LEU A 103 -3.65 -13.17 8.72
C LEU A 103 -2.42 -14.03 9.05
N GLU A 104 -1.45 -14.08 8.14
CA GLU A 104 -0.20 -14.80 8.35
C GLU A 104 0.61 -14.22 9.52
N ASP A 105 0.81 -12.89 9.55
CA ASP A 105 1.47 -12.18 10.64
C ASP A 105 0.80 -12.50 11.99
N TYR A 106 -0.53 -12.51 12.01
CA TYR A 106 -1.30 -12.80 13.20
C TYR A 106 -1.19 -14.26 13.67
N ASP A 107 -1.18 -15.21 12.74
CA ASP A 107 -0.99 -16.62 13.05
C ASP A 107 0.43 -16.91 13.56
N ILE A 108 1.44 -16.19 13.06
CA ILE A 108 2.81 -16.24 13.59
C ILE A 108 2.82 -15.72 15.04
N CYS A 109 2.24 -14.54 15.30
CA CYS A 109 2.20 -13.95 16.64
C CYS A 109 1.40 -14.77 17.67
N LYS A 110 0.41 -15.56 17.23
CA LYS A 110 -0.37 -16.44 18.10
C LYS A 110 0.40 -17.68 18.57
N ARG A 111 1.38 -18.15 17.80
CA ARG A 111 2.11 -19.36 18.15
C ARG A 111 2.99 -19.05 19.37
N PRO A 112 2.86 -19.78 20.49
CA PRO A 112 3.82 -19.65 21.57
C PRO A 112 5.21 -19.98 21.00
N ASN A 113 6.21 -19.15 21.32
CA ASN A 113 7.61 -19.41 20.97
C ASN A 113 7.92 -20.86 21.39
N ARG A 114 8.18 -21.72 20.42
CA ARG A 114 8.54 -23.12 20.64
C ARG A 114 9.87 -23.22 21.39
#